data_AF-A0A1Q3T7L3-F1
#
_entry.id   AF-A0A1Q3T7L3-F1
#
_cell.length_a   1.000
_cell.length_b   1.000
_cell.length_c   1.000
_cell.angle_alpha   90.00
_cell.angle_beta   90.00
_cell.angle_gamma   90.00
#
_symmetry.space_group_name_H-M   'P 1'
#
loop_
_entity.id
_entity.type
_entity.pdbx_description
1 polymer ?
#
loop_
_entity_poly.entity_id
_entity_poly.type
_entity_poly.pdbx_seq_one_letter_code
_entity_poly.pdbx_strand_id
1 'polypeptide(L)'
;MSGTRLWTLVRLDLTQRVRSVAWYVMLGVFAAILVVVTALSLLSFSYAGGAGAGAGVYSVVVFVVLLLAVLVSPTLSGNAINGDRDAANLAPVQVTLATTAEIVLAKFLAAWLTGLSFAVIAVPFMLVAAVSGGVDPLVVLVSLVVLIVEIAIIAAIGVGLSGIVARPLFSVAVTYLVVAALVIGTPIAFTLGGAAIRTDVTQSYRSYIYDDETGTTSNPPECGPWESTTYEVPRFDTVWWILSANPFVILADATPARFDTSGYPEDLFGNFSYLVRSAQIPPQDTVTWDDCARMPQPTPTPEEIYNQTTPSWFVGLAVQLVLAGALLWWGGARTRTPSRTLPPGTRIA
;
A
#
# COMPACT_ATOMS: atom_id res chain seq x y z
N MET A 1 13.67 -25.22 16.55
CA MET A 1 14.30 -24.71 15.32
C MET A 1 15.71 -24.28 15.65
N SER A 2 16.70 -24.64 14.84
CA SER A 2 18.11 -24.33 15.10
C SER A 2 18.54 -23.12 14.27
N GLY A 3 18.77 -21.96 14.90
CA GLY A 3 19.13 -20.71 14.21
C GLY A 3 20.34 -20.84 13.27
N THR A 4 21.36 -21.60 13.66
CA THR A 4 22.57 -21.84 12.85
C THR A 4 22.27 -22.56 11.52
N ARG A 5 21.34 -23.53 11.54
CA ARG A 5 20.92 -24.26 10.33
C ARG A 5 20.12 -23.37 9.40
N LEU A 6 19.17 -22.62 9.96
CA LEU A 6 18.38 -21.63 9.22
C LEU A 6 19.28 -20.62 8.51
N TRP A 7 20.25 -20.03 9.23
CA TRP A 7 21.18 -19.05 8.66
C TRP A 7 22.07 -19.65 7.56
N THR A 8 22.50 -20.90 7.72
CA THR A 8 23.30 -21.59 6.69
C THR A 8 22.50 -21.74 5.38
N LEU A 9 21.21 -22.10 5.47
CA LEU A 9 20.32 -22.18 4.31
C LEU A 9 20.12 -20.81 3.64
N VAL A 10 19.84 -19.78 4.44
CA VAL A 10 19.69 -18.39 3.95
C VAL A 10 20.95 -17.93 3.21
N ARG A 11 22.13 -18.13 3.83
CA ARG A 11 23.42 -17.74 3.25
C ARG A 11 23.69 -18.41 1.91
N LEU A 12 23.32 -19.69 1.77
CA LEU A 12 23.52 -20.43 0.52
C LEU A 12 22.69 -19.84 -0.63
N ASP A 13 21.41 -19.55 -0.40
CA ASP A 13 20.52 -18.94 -1.40
C ASP A 13 21.01 -17.53 -1.79
N LEU A 14 21.37 -16.71 -0.80
CA LEU A 14 21.91 -15.36 -1.04
C LEU A 14 23.21 -15.40 -1.86
N THR A 15 24.11 -16.34 -1.55
CA THR A 15 25.38 -16.47 -2.28
C THR A 15 25.15 -16.85 -3.75
N GLN A 16 24.13 -17.67 -4.04
CA GLN A 16 23.75 -18.00 -5.42
C GLN A 16 23.23 -16.78 -6.17
N ARG A 17 22.38 -15.95 -5.54
CA ARG A 17 21.84 -14.73 -6.15
C ARG A 17 22.93 -13.72 -6.48
N VAL A 18 23.85 -13.48 -5.53
CA VAL A 18 24.97 -12.52 -5.67
C VAL A 18 25.98 -12.94 -6.76
N ARG A 19 26.01 -14.22 -7.15
CA ARG A 19 26.84 -14.71 -8.27
C ARG A 19 26.23 -14.44 -9.65
N SER A 20 24.94 -14.14 -9.72
CA SER A 20 24.26 -13.87 -10.99
C SER A 20 24.54 -12.44 -11.48
N VAL A 21 24.89 -12.28 -12.76
CA VAL A 21 25.04 -10.94 -13.36
C VAL A 21 23.70 -10.19 -13.41
N ALA A 22 22.59 -10.92 -13.62
CA ALA A 22 21.25 -10.35 -13.68
C ALA A 22 20.88 -9.60 -12.39
N TRP A 23 21.39 -10.05 -11.24
CA TRP A 23 21.23 -9.39 -9.96
C TRP A 23 21.74 -7.94 -9.98
N TYR A 24 22.99 -7.75 -10.40
CA TYR A 24 23.61 -6.42 -10.47
C TYR A 24 22.96 -5.53 -11.52
N VAL A 25 22.53 -6.11 -12.66
CA VAL A 25 21.79 -5.37 -13.69
C VAL A 25 20.47 -4.84 -13.11
N MET A 26 19.70 -5.66 -12.39
CA MET A 26 18.45 -5.21 -11.76
C MET A 26 18.68 -4.09 -10.74
N LEU A 27 19.68 -4.22 -9.87
CA LEU A 27 20.04 -3.17 -8.91
C LEU A 27 20.48 -1.87 -9.62
N GLY A 28 21.25 -1.99 -10.70
CA GLY A 28 21.70 -0.85 -11.50
C GLY A 28 20.54 -0.13 -12.20
N VAL A 29 19.62 -0.88 -12.83
CA VAL A 29 18.41 -0.33 -13.46
C VAL A 29 17.52 0.36 -12.41
N PHE A 30 17.32 -0.28 -11.26
CA PHE A 30 16.57 0.30 -10.16
C PHE A 30 17.19 1.63 -9.69
N ALA A 31 18.50 1.64 -9.43
CA ALA A 31 19.21 2.87 -9.05
C ALA A 31 19.11 3.96 -10.13
N ALA A 32 19.24 3.60 -11.41
CA ALA A 32 19.12 4.54 -12.52
C ALA A 32 17.72 5.17 -12.60
N ILE A 33 16.67 4.38 -12.40
CA ILE A 33 15.29 4.90 -12.34
C ILE A 33 15.15 5.86 -11.15
N LEU A 34 15.70 5.53 -9.97
CA LEU A 34 15.66 6.41 -8.82
C LEU A 34 16.42 7.72 -9.02
N VAL A 35 17.57 7.70 -9.70
CA VAL A 35 18.29 8.93 -10.09
C VAL A 35 17.38 9.80 -10.95
N VAL A 36 16.79 9.23 -12.00
CA VAL A 36 15.91 9.95 -12.93
C VAL A 36 14.71 10.53 -12.21
N VAL A 37 14.02 9.73 -11.39
CA VAL A 37 12.81 10.14 -10.68
C VAL A 37 13.12 11.21 -9.65
N THR A 38 14.21 11.06 -8.88
CA THR A 38 14.62 12.07 -7.89
C THR A 38 14.96 13.38 -8.59
N ALA A 39 15.73 13.34 -9.68
CA ALA A 39 16.09 14.53 -10.45
C ALA A 39 14.85 15.22 -11.07
N LEU A 40 13.97 14.44 -11.71
CA LEU A 40 12.74 14.97 -12.30
C LEU A 40 11.79 15.56 -11.25
N SER A 41 11.70 14.93 -10.07
CA SER A 41 10.89 15.44 -8.97
C SER A 41 11.44 16.78 -8.48
N LEU A 42 12.75 16.85 -8.22
CA LEU A 42 13.42 18.10 -7.82
C LEU A 42 13.19 19.23 -8.84
N LEU A 43 13.34 18.94 -10.13
CA LEU A 43 13.09 19.90 -11.20
C LEU A 43 11.62 20.33 -11.21
N SER A 44 10.69 19.38 -11.25
CA SER A 44 9.26 19.67 -11.34
C SER A 44 8.76 20.54 -10.19
N PHE A 45 9.17 20.24 -8.96
CA PHE A 45 8.73 20.99 -7.78
C PHE A 45 9.47 22.31 -7.61
N SER A 46 10.70 22.46 -8.13
CA SER A 46 11.39 23.75 -8.15
C SER A 46 10.69 24.79 -9.03
N TYR A 47 10.02 24.38 -10.11
CA TYR A 47 9.24 25.27 -10.98
C TYR A 47 7.84 25.60 -10.41
N ALA A 48 7.29 24.76 -9.54
CA ALA A 48 5.93 24.91 -9.03
C ALA A 48 5.78 26.04 -7.98
N GLY A 49 6.87 26.45 -7.31
CA GLY A 49 6.95 27.68 -6.51
C GLY A 49 6.01 27.84 -5.30
N GLY A 50 5.23 26.81 -4.95
CA GLY A 50 4.27 26.85 -3.83
C GLY A 50 4.84 26.40 -2.48
N ALA A 51 4.24 26.88 -1.40
CA ALA A 51 4.41 26.28 -0.07
C ALA A 51 3.97 24.80 -0.14
N GLY A 52 4.80 23.87 0.33
CA GLY A 52 4.57 22.42 0.24
C GLY A 52 5.26 21.70 -0.94
N ALA A 53 5.86 22.42 -1.89
CA ALA A 53 6.54 21.81 -3.05
C ALA A 53 7.65 20.81 -2.65
N GLY A 54 8.34 21.06 -1.53
CA GLY A 54 9.38 20.17 -1.02
C GLY A 54 8.86 18.83 -0.50
N ALA A 55 7.75 18.83 0.25
CA ALA A 55 7.17 17.60 0.81
C ALA A 55 6.63 16.67 -0.30
N GLY A 56 6.13 17.27 -1.39
CA GLY A 56 5.76 16.56 -2.61
C GLY A 56 6.90 15.73 -3.21
N VAL A 57 8.13 16.26 -3.29
CA VAL A 57 9.31 15.55 -3.83
C VAL A 57 9.54 14.24 -3.08
N TYR A 58 9.53 14.30 -1.75
CA TYR A 58 9.78 13.13 -0.91
C TYR A 58 8.71 12.06 -1.13
N SER A 59 7.43 12.44 -1.05
CA SER A 59 6.33 11.49 -1.21
C SER A 59 6.33 10.78 -2.57
N VAL A 60 6.67 11.49 -3.65
CA VAL A 60 6.83 10.91 -5.00
C VAL A 60 7.96 9.88 -5.02
N VAL A 61 9.14 10.22 -4.50
CA VAL A 61 10.30 9.32 -4.49
C VAL A 61 9.97 8.04 -3.72
N VAL A 62 9.37 8.13 -2.53
CA VAL A 62 9.02 6.95 -1.73
C VAL A 62 7.94 6.10 -2.38
N PHE A 63 6.90 6.71 -2.98
CA PHE A 63 5.90 5.95 -3.73
C PHE A 63 6.50 5.22 -4.93
N VAL A 64 7.44 5.84 -5.65
CA VAL A 64 8.14 5.15 -6.74
C VAL A 64 9.03 4.02 -6.21
N VAL A 65 9.70 4.21 -5.07
CA VAL A 65 10.47 3.13 -4.42
C VAL A 65 9.54 1.96 -4.08
N LEU A 66 8.39 2.22 -3.48
CA LEU A 66 7.38 1.19 -3.19
C LEU A 66 6.90 0.51 -4.46
N LEU A 67 6.55 1.28 -5.51
CA LEU A 67 6.10 0.74 -6.80
C LEU A 67 7.13 -0.22 -7.42
N LEU A 68 8.40 0.19 -7.45
CA LEU A 68 9.47 -0.64 -7.98
C LEU A 68 9.71 -1.88 -7.10
N ALA A 69 9.66 -1.75 -5.77
CA ALA A 69 9.78 -2.88 -4.85
C ALA A 69 8.64 -3.90 -5.06
N VAL A 70 7.41 -3.42 -5.22
CA VAL A 70 6.21 -4.21 -5.52
C VAL A 70 6.33 -4.93 -6.87
N LEU A 71 6.93 -4.30 -7.88
CA LEU A 71 7.11 -4.88 -9.22
C LEU A 71 8.23 -5.93 -9.27
N VAL A 72 9.31 -5.71 -8.52
CA VAL A 72 10.49 -6.58 -8.54
C VAL A 72 10.36 -7.75 -7.57
N SER A 73 9.65 -7.60 -6.45
CA SER A 73 9.57 -8.66 -5.43
C SER A 73 8.95 -9.99 -5.95
N PRO A 74 7.88 -10.00 -6.78
CA PRO A 74 7.31 -11.24 -7.34
C PRO A 74 8.29 -12.08 -8.17
N THR A 75 9.19 -11.47 -8.95
CA THR A 75 10.20 -12.23 -9.72
C THR A 75 11.25 -12.85 -8.81
N LEU A 76 11.60 -12.17 -7.71
CA LEU A 76 12.63 -12.63 -6.77
C LEU A 76 12.13 -13.69 -5.80
N SER A 77 10.83 -13.73 -5.53
CA SER A 77 10.21 -14.59 -4.50
C SER A 77 9.27 -15.66 -5.09
N GLY A 78 8.59 -15.38 -6.20
CA GLY A 78 7.57 -16.25 -6.80
C GLY A 78 8.08 -17.57 -7.35
N ASN A 79 9.41 -17.73 -7.48
CA ASN A 79 10.07 -18.99 -7.84
C ASN A 79 10.98 -19.55 -6.73
N ALA A 80 10.87 -19.07 -5.49
CA ALA A 80 11.82 -19.43 -4.43
C ALA A 80 11.85 -20.94 -4.10
N ILE A 81 10.68 -21.59 -4.07
CA ILE A 81 10.56 -23.04 -3.80
C ILE A 81 10.59 -23.85 -5.11
N ASN A 82 9.92 -23.37 -6.16
CA ASN A 82 9.87 -24.06 -7.44
C ASN A 82 11.23 -24.10 -8.17
N GLY A 83 12.08 -23.08 -7.99
CA GLY A 83 13.43 -23.08 -8.55
C GLY A 83 14.29 -24.23 -8.01
N ASP A 84 14.11 -24.60 -6.74
CA ASP A 84 14.79 -25.76 -6.15
C ASP A 84 14.23 -27.10 -6.65
N ARG A 85 12.93 -27.14 -6.99
CA ARG A 85 12.28 -28.31 -7.62
C ARG A 85 12.83 -28.56 -9.01
N ASP A 86 12.94 -27.52 -9.81
CA ASP A 86 13.41 -27.60 -11.19
C ASP A 86 14.91 -27.92 -11.29
N ALA A 87 15.71 -27.42 -10.35
CA ALA A 87 17.16 -27.66 -10.30
C ALA A 87 17.53 -29.07 -9.76
N ALA A 88 16.55 -29.94 -9.49
CA ALA A 88 16.74 -31.26 -8.87
C ALA A 88 17.51 -31.26 -7.52
N ASN A 89 17.61 -30.11 -6.85
CA ASN A 89 18.31 -29.95 -5.57
C ASN A 89 17.47 -30.41 -4.36
N LEU A 90 16.24 -30.88 -4.58
CA LEU A 90 15.35 -31.32 -3.50
C LEU A 90 15.77 -32.65 -2.88
N ALA A 91 16.27 -33.61 -3.66
CA ALA A 91 16.69 -34.90 -3.14
C ALA A 91 17.91 -34.79 -2.19
N PRO A 92 18.96 -33.98 -2.48
CA PRO A 92 20.05 -33.75 -1.52
C PRO A 92 19.65 -32.95 -0.28
N VAL A 93 18.73 -31.98 -0.39
CA VAL A 93 18.30 -31.14 0.75
C VAL A 93 17.32 -31.90 1.67
N GLN A 94 16.50 -32.80 1.14
CA GLN A 94 15.61 -33.66 1.95
C GLN A 94 16.35 -34.76 2.73
N VAL A 95 17.65 -34.96 2.46
CA VAL A 95 18.54 -35.82 3.26
C VAL A 95 19.20 -35.03 4.40
N THR A 96 18.98 -33.72 4.48
CA THR A 96 19.44 -32.90 5.60
C THR A 96 18.47 -32.96 6.79
N LEU A 97 18.98 -32.77 8.01
CA LEU A 97 18.20 -32.70 9.25
C LEU A 97 17.27 -31.47 9.36
N ALA A 98 17.05 -30.72 8.27
CA ALA A 98 16.26 -29.49 8.27
C ALA A 98 14.76 -29.80 8.14
N THR A 99 13.95 -29.18 9.01
CA THR A 99 12.49 -29.33 8.95
C THR A 99 11.89 -28.52 7.79
N THR A 100 10.73 -28.93 7.26
CA THR A 100 10.02 -28.18 6.19
C THR A 100 9.76 -26.72 6.58
N ALA A 101 9.45 -26.47 7.87
CA ALA A 101 9.25 -25.12 8.39
C ALA A 101 10.54 -24.28 8.35
N GLU A 102 11.70 -24.87 8.68
CA GLU A 102 13.00 -24.19 8.57
C GLU A 102 13.36 -23.88 7.12
N ILE A 103 13.04 -24.77 6.16
CA ILE A 103 13.29 -24.53 4.73
C ILE A 103 12.44 -23.37 4.20
N VAL A 104 11.12 -23.39 4.47
CA VAL A 104 10.21 -22.33 4.00
C VAL A 104 10.59 -20.99 4.63
N LEU A 105 10.91 -20.97 5.92
CA LEU A 105 11.35 -19.76 6.60
C LEU A 105 12.69 -19.25 6.05
N ALA A 106 13.65 -20.14 5.74
CA ALA A 106 14.91 -19.74 5.11
C ALA A 106 14.68 -19.10 3.75
N LYS A 107 13.78 -19.66 2.93
CA LYS A 107 13.43 -19.10 1.61
C LYS A 107 12.73 -17.76 1.73
N PHE A 108 11.82 -17.61 2.69
CA PHE A 108 11.22 -16.33 3.01
C PHE A 108 12.26 -15.29 3.41
N LEU A 109 13.14 -15.60 4.38
CA LEU A 109 14.17 -14.67 4.84
C LEU A 109 15.17 -14.32 3.72
N ALA A 110 15.57 -15.28 2.89
CA ALA A 110 16.43 -15.01 1.74
C ALA A 110 15.74 -14.08 0.74
N ALA A 111 14.47 -14.31 0.42
CA ALA A 111 13.69 -13.43 -0.47
C ALA A 111 13.52 -12.02 0.14
N TRP A 112 13.23 -11.92 1.44
CA TRP A 112 13.10 -10.64 2.12
C TRP A 112 14.42 -9.87 2.15
N LEU A 113 15.53 -10.49 2.56
CA LEU A 113 16.87 -9.89 2.54
C LEU A 113 17.30 -9.47 1.13
N THR A 114 16.91 -10.24 0.11
CA THR A 114 17.10 -9.86 -1.29
C THR A 114 16.30 -8.60 -1.61
N GLY A 115 15.03 -8.49 -1.20
CA GLY A 115 14.26 -7.26 -1.36
C GLY A 115 14.87 -6.06 -0.62
N LEU A 116 15.44 -6.28 0.56
CA LEU A 116 16.08 -5.22 1.34
C LEU A 116 17.28 -4.58 0.66
N SER A 117 17.98 -5.26 -0.26
CA SER A 117 19.05 -4.60 -1.01
C SER A 117 18.53 -3.46 -1.90
N PHE A 118 17.31 -3.58 -2.43
CA PHE A 118 16.66 -2.49 -3.17
C PHE A 118 16.29 -1.34 -2.24
N ALA A 119 15.81 -1.64 -1.03
CA ALA A 119 15.58 -0.62 0.00
C ALA A 119 16.89 0.11 0.37
N VAL A 120 18.00 -0.61 0.56
CA VAL A 120 19.32 -0.02 0.83
C VAL A 120 19.76 0.91 -0.30
N ILE A 121 19.53 0.54 -1.57
CA ILE A 121 19.80 1.42 -2.71
C ILE A 121 18.89 2.65 -2.71
N ALA A 122 17.64 2.51 -2.26
CA ALA A 122 16.68 3.62 -2.19
C ALA A 122 17.01 4.64 -1.10
N VAL A 123 17.60 4.22 0.02
CA VAL A 123 17.96 5.10 1.16
C VAL A 123 18.66 6.40 0.75
N PRO A 124 19.76 6.41 -0.02
CA PRO A 124 20.42 7.67 -0.39
C PRO A 124 19.49 8.61 -1.17
N PHE A 125 18.63 8.09 -2.05
CA PHE A 125 17.67 8.91 -2.80
C PHE A 125 16.57 9.46 -1.89
N MET A 126 16.06 8.65 -0.96
CA MET A 126 15.12 9.10 0.07
C MET A 126 15.72 10.20 0.94
N LEU A 127 17.00 10.08 1.32
CA LEU A 127 17.70 11.10 2.11
C LEU A 127 17.87 12.42 1.34
N VAL A 128 18.28 12.35 0.06
CA VAL A 128 18.35 13.55 -0.80
C VAL A 128 16.98 14.20 -0.94
N ALA A 129 15.92 13.41 -1.17
CA ALA A 129 14.55 13.89 -1.27
C ALA A 129 14.04 14.48 0.07
N ALA A 130 14.42 13.90 1.20
CA ALA A 130 14.02 14.38 2.52
C ALA A 130 14.68 15.72 2.87
N VAL A 131 15.98 15.85 2.61
CA VAL A 131 16.74 17.09 2.85
C VAL A 131 16.24 18.22 1.95
N SER A 132 16.05 17.94 0.66
CA SER A 132 15.50 18.92 -0.29
C SER A 132 14.04 19.27 0.01
N GLY A 133 13.28 18.31 0.52
CA GLY A 133 11.87 18.49 0.87
C GLY A 133 11.59 19.09 2.25
N GLY A 134 12.62 19.32 3.07
CA GLY A 134 12.46 19.79 4.45
C GLY A 134 11.65 18.81 5.32
N VAL A 135 11.73 17.51 5.04
CA VAL A 135 10.94 16.46 5.68
C VAL A 135 11.52 16.10 7.04
N ASP A 136 10.63 15.84 8.01
CA ASP A 136 11.02 15.47 9.37
C ASP A 136 11.71 14.09 9.36
N PRO A 137 12.83 13.90 10.07
CA PRO A 137 13.48 12.60 10.21
C PRO A 137 12.55 11.46 10.63
N LEU A 138 11.50 11.74 11.42
CA LEU A 138 10.50 10.75 11.81
C LEU A 138 9.71 10.21 10.62
N VAL A 139 9.35 11.06 9.65
CA VAL A 139 8.65 10.64 8.43
C VAL A 139 9.55 9.70 7.62
N VAL A 140 10.85 10.00 7.55
CA VAL A 140 11.85 9.14 6.87
C VAL A 140 11.95 7.79 7.57
N LEU A 141 12.03 7.78 8.90
CA LEU A 141 12.10 6.55 9.67
C LEU A 141 10.85 5.68 9.50
N VAL A 142 9.66 6.27 9.64
CA VAL A 142 8.39 5.54 9.54
C VAL A 142 8.17 4.99 8.13
N SER A 143 8.37 5.80 7.10
CA SER A 143 8.25 5.32 5.71
C SER A 143 9.24 4.20 5.38
N LEU A 144 10.49 4.28 5.86
CA LEU A 144 11.48 3.21 5.67
C LEU A 144 11.06 1.91 6.38
N VAL A 145 10.55 2.00 7.61
CA VAL A 145 10.04 0.82 8.34
C VAL A 145 8.87 0.19 7.59
N VAL A 146 7.91 0.98 7.11
CA VAL A 146 6.76 0.46 6.36
C VAL A 146 7.22 -0.17 5.04
N LEU A 147 8.15 0.44 4.30
CA LEU A 147 8.75 -0.16 3.11
C LEU A 147 9.38 -1.54 3.41
N ILE A 148 10.14 -1.64 4.50
CA ILE A 148 10.76 -2.90 4.93
C ILE A 148 9.71 -3.99 5.20
N VAL A 149 8.60 -3.61 5.84
CA VAL A 149 7.48 -4.50 6.15
C VAL A 149 6.73 -4.90 4.88
N GLU A 150 6.42 -3.97 3.98
CA GLU A 150 5.76 -4.24 2.70
C GLU A 150 6.58 -5.18 1.82
N ILE A 151 7.90 -4.98 1.76
CA ILE A 151 8.81 -5.92 1.06
C ILE A 151 8.72 -7.31 1.69
N ALA A 152 8.62 -7.42 3.02
CA ALA A 152 8.44 -8.69 3.71
C ALA A 152 7.11 -9.35 3.32
N ILE A 153 6.02 -8.61 3.34
CA ILE A 153 4.68 -9.10 3.02
C ILE A 153 4.64 -9.65 1.58
N ILE A 154 5.18 -8.89 0.62
CA ILE A 154 5.18 -9.33 -0.79
C ILE A 154 6.11 -10.54 -0.99
N ALA A 155 7.26 -10.56 -0.32
CA ALA A 155 8.15 -11.72 -0.35
C ALA A 155 7.49 -12.98 0.24
N ALA A 156 6.71 -12.82 1.31
CA ALA A 156 5.94 -13.89 1.94
C ALA A 156 4.85 -14.43 0.99
N ILE A 157 4.10 -13.54 0.33
CA ILE A 157 3.10 -13.91 -0.67
C ILE A 157 3.76 -14.70 -1.81
N GLY A 158 4.86 -14.21 -2.37
CA GLY A 158 5.55 -14.88 -3.47
C GLY A 158 6.15 -16.24 -3.07
N VAL A 159 6.79 -16.34 -1.91
CA VAL A 159 7.33 -17.60 -1.40
C VAL A 159 6.20 -18.60 -1.11
N GLY A 160 5.10 -18.16 -0.49
CA GLY A 160 3.93 -18.98 -0.21
C GLY A 160 3.31 -19.55 -1.49
N LEU A 161 3.05 -18.69 -2.48
CA LEU A 161 2.53 -19.08 -3.79
C LEU A 161 3.49 -20.00 -4.54
N SER A 162 4.81 -19.81 -4.41
CA SER A 162 5.81 -20.74 -4.97
C SER A 162 5.77 -22.15 -4.38
N GLY A 163 5.29 -22.29 -3.13
CA GLY A 163 5.04 -23.59 -2.53
C GLY A 163 3.73 -24.23 -3.02
N ILE A 164 2.71 -23.40 -3.24
CA ILE A 164 1.34 -23.82 -3.61
C ILE A 164 1.26 -24.21 -5.09
N VAL A 165 1.79 -23.36 -5.98
CA VAL A 165 1.71 -23.53 -7.42
C VAL A 165 2.86 -24.41 -7.89
N ALA A 166 2.58 -25.50 -8.60
CA ALA A 166 3.61 -26.46 -8.99
C ALA A 166 4.51 -26.00 -10.15
N ARG A 167 4.02 -25.14 -11.04
CA ARG A 167 4.77 -24.67 -12.22
C ARG A 167 5.41 -23.30 -11.95
N PRO A 168 6.73 -23.13 -12.08
CA PRO A 168 7.47 -21.89 -11.82
C PRO A 168 6.88 -20.65 -12.51
N LEU A 169 6.69 -20.71 -13.83
CA LEU A 169 6.21 -19.58 -14.62
C LEU A 169 4.81 -19.14 -14.19
N PHE A 170 3.93 -20.11 -13.91
CA PHE A 170 2.58 -19.82 -13.43
C PHE A 170 2.60 -19.28 -11.99
N SER A 171 3.52 -19.75 -11.15
CA SER A 171 3.69 -19.24 -9.79
C SER A 171 4.08 -17.76 -9.76
N VAL A 172 5.04 -17.37 -10.59
CA VAL A 172 5.45 -15.96 -10.72
C VAL A 172 4.28 -15.12 -11.26
N ALA A 173 3.56 -15.60 -12.27
CA ALA A 173 2.40 -14.91 -12.82
C ALA A 173 1.27 -14.72 -11.79
N VAL A 174 0.93 -15.77 -11.02
CA VAL A 174 -0.08 -15.69 -9.95
C VAL A 174 0.38 -14.72 -8.85
N THR A 175 1.67 -14.71 -8.51
CA THR A 175 2.21 -13.74 -7.55
C THR A 175 2.01 -12.31 -8.05
N TYR A 176 2.29 -12.04 -9.33
CA TYR A 176 2.00 -10.75 -9.95
C TYR A 176 0.52 -10.39 -9.91
N LEU A 177 -0.38 -11.34 -10.18
CA LEU A 177 -1.83 -11.10 -10.15
C LEU A 177 -2.33 -10.79 -8.73
N VAL A 178 -1.83 -11.47 -7.70
CA VAL A 178 -2.19 -11.20 -6.30
C VAL A 178 -1.67 -9.82 -5.87
N VAL A 179 -0.43 -9.49 -6.22
CA VAL A 179 0.13 -8.17 -5.93
C VAL A 179 -0.61 -7.07 -6.69
N ALA A 180 -0.96 -7.30 -7.96
CA ALA A 180 -1.79 -6.38 -8.74
C ALA A 180 -3.21 -6.24 -8.16
N ALA A 181 -3.79 -7.31 -7.61
CA ALA A 181 -5.07 -7.24 -6.91
C ALA A 181 -4.99 -6.36 -5.64
N LEU A 182 -3.86 -6.39 -4.91
CA LEU A 182 -3.65 -5.51 -3.76
C LEU A 182 -3.45 -4.04 -4.16
N VAL A 183 -2.77 -3.77 -5.27
CA VAL A 183 -2.43 -2.39 -5.70
C VAL A 183 -3.52 -1.74 -6.56
N ILE A 184 -4.04 -2.48 -7.55
CA ILE A 184 -5.00 -2.00 -8.55
C ILE A 184 -6.40 -2.55 -8.26
N GLY A 185 -6.49 -3.77 -7.73
CA GLY A 185 -7.79 -4.36 -7.39
C GLY A 185 -8.46 -3.65 -6.21
N THR A 186 -7.71 -3.19 -5.21
CA THR A 186 -8.30 -2.52 -4.04
C THR A 186 -8.94 -1.16 -4.37
N PRO A 187 -8.36 -0.24 -5.18
CA PRO A 187 -9.07 0.98 -5.58
C PRO A 187 -10.28 0.69 -6.46
N ILE A 188 -10.20 -0.31 -7.35
CA ILE A 188 -11.35 -0.70 -8.19
C ILE A 188 -12.49 -1.25 -7.32
N ALA A 189 -12.19 -2.17 -6.41
CA ALA A 189 -13.17 -2.75 -5.52
C ALA A 189 -13.78 -1.72 -4.56
N PHE A 190 -12.98 -0.77 -4.08
CA PHE A 190 -13.46 0.34 -3.25
C PHE A 190 -14.41 1.27 -4.01
N THR A 191 -14.01 1.72 -5.19
CA THR A 191 -14.81 2.65 -6.00
C THR A 191 -16.14 2.02 -6.44
N LEU A 192 -16.09 0.81 -6.99
CA LEU A 192 -17.28 0.09 -7.43
C LEU A 192 -18.15 -0.34 -6.24
N GLY A 193 -17.54 -0.83 -5.15
CA GLY A 193 -18.25 -1.26 -3.95
C GLY A 193 -18.98 -0.11 -3.26
N GLY A 194 -18.32 1.04 -3.11
CA GLY A 194 -18.93 2.22 -2.50
C GLY A 194 -20.02 2.83 -3.37
N ALA A 195 -19.85 2.82 -4.70
CA ALA A 195 -20.88 3.29 -5.63
C ALA A 195 -22.12 2.38 -5.69
N ALA A 196 -21.96 1.09 -5.37
CA ALA A 196 -23.04 0.11 -5.39
C ALA A 196 -23.94 0.17 -4.13
N ILE A 197 -23.39 0.59 -2.99
CA ILE A 197 -24.14 0.70 -1.73
C ILE A 197 -24.62 2.14 -1.58
N ARG A 198 -25.93 2.36 -1.54
CA ARG A 198 -26.55 3.69 -1.45
C ARG A 198 -27.45 3.81 -0.25
N THR A 199 -27.61 5.04 0.23
CA THR A 199 -28.57 5.42 1.27
C THR A 199 -29.24 6.73 0.90
N ASP A 200 -30.49 6.88 1.32
CA ASP A 200 -31.22 8.13 1.17
C ASP A 200 -30.70 9.16 2.17
N VAL A 201 -30.43 10.37 1.68
CA VAL A 201 -30.07 11.54 2.48
C VAL A 201 -31.09 12.63 2.21
N THR A 202 -31.61 13.23 3.27
CA THR A 202 -32.52 14.37 3.16
C THR A 202 -31.74 15.66 3.30
N GLN A 203 -31.68 16.45 2.24
CA GLN A 203 -31.14 17.80 2.28
C GLN A 203 -32.27 18.80 2.52
N SER A 204 -32.21 19.53 3.61
CA SER A 204 -33.13 20.63 3.93
C SER A 204 -32.42 21.95 3.69
N TYR A 205 -32.92 22.77 2.78
CA TYR A 205 -32.38 24.10 2.53
C TYR A 205 -33.44 25.17 2.78
N ARG A 206 -32.99 26.34 3.23
CA ARG A 206 -33.82 27.56 3.27
C ARG A 206 -33.00 28.75 2.76
N SER A 207 -33.60 29.54 1.88
CA SER A 207 -33.01 30.72 1.27
C SER A 207 -33.67 32.01 1.77
N TYR A 208 -33.03 33.13 1.47
CA TYR A 208 -33.63 34.45 1.65
C TYR A 208 -34.82 34.65 0.72
N ILE A 209 -35.87 35.31 1.23
CA ILE A 209 -36.96 35.80 0.37
C ILE A 209 -36.49 37.11 -0.27
N TYR A 210 -36.49 37.14 -1.60
CA TYR A 210 -36.23 38.35 -2.39
C TYR A 210 -37.56 38.93 -2.85
N ASP A 211 -37.67 40.26 -2.83
CA ASP A 211 -38.78 40.96 -3.43
C ASP A 211 -38.63 40.96 -4.96
N ASP A 212 -39.63 40.41 -5.66
CA ASP A 212 -39.64 40.23 -7.12
C ASP A 212 -39.53 41.56 -7.90
N GLU A 213 -39.99 42.68 -7.31
CA GLU A 213 -39.96 43.99 -7.99
C GLU A 213 -38.63 44.72 -7.82
N THR A 214 -37.96 44.54 -6.68
CA THR A 214 -36.75 45.31 -6.32
C THR A 214 -35.47 44.48 -6.36
N GLY A 215 -35.58 43.15 -6.35
CA GLY A 215 -34.44 42.22 -6.24
C GLY A 215 -33.68 42.35 -4.92
N THR A 216 -34.28 43.01 -3.91
CA THR A 216 -33.67 43.24 -2.60
C THR A 216 -34.34 42.40 -1.52
N THR A 217 -33.59 42.05 -0.46
CA THR A 217 -34.16 41.39 0.73
C THR A 217 -34.65 42.45 1.71
N SER A 218 -35.63 42.10 2.54
CA SER A 218 -36.01 42.91 3.71
C SER A 218 -34.83 43.06 4.69
N ASN A 219 -34.85 44.09 5.55
CA ASN A 219 -33.86 44.29 6.63
C ASN A 219 -34.57 44.36 7.99
N PRO A 220 -34.45 43.33 8.86
CA PRO A 220 -33.65 42.13 8.70
C PRO A 220 -34.19 41.17 7.63
N PRO A 221 -33.33 40.33 7.02
CA PRO A 221 -33.75 39.41 5.97
C PRO A 221 -34.80 38.42 6.47
N GLU A 222 -35.89 38.28 5.71
CA GLU A 222 -36.90 37.26 5.92
C GLU A 222 -36.51 35.93 5.27
N CYS A 223 -36.82 34.83 5.97
CA CYS A 223 -36.43 33.49 5.57
C CYS A 223 -37.62 32.74 5.00
N GLY A 224 -37.37 32.06 3.87
CA GLY A 224 -38.35 31.17 3.26
C GLY A 224 -38.70 29.97 4.14
N PRO A 225 -39.76 29.22 3.78
CA PRO A 225 -40.03 27.93 4.37
C PRO A 225 -38.88 26.94 4.09
N TRP A 226 -38.76 25.89 4.90
CA TRP A 226 -37.82 24.82 4.63
C TRP A 226 -38.24 24.01 3.40
N GLU A 227 -37.32 23.83 2.48
CA GLU A 227 -37.47 22.93 1.34
C GLU A 227 -36.59 21.70 1.55
N SER A 228 -37.19 20.51 1.50
CA SER A 228 -36.47 19.24 1.68
C SER A 228 -36.48 18.42 0.40
N THR A 229 -35.29 18.04 -0.06
CA THR A 229 -35.10 17.13 -1.19
C THR A 229 -34.34 15.90 -0.72
N THR A 230 -34.87 14.72 -1.03
CA THR A 230 -34.19 13.45 -0.74
C THR A 230 -33.49 12.95 -2.00
N TYR A 231 -32.23 12.52 -1.85
CA TYR A 231 -31.46 11.90 -2.92
C TYR A 231 -30.56 10.80 -2.37
N GLU A 232 -30.19 9.86 -3.24
CA GLU A 232 -29.33 8.74 -2.89
C GLU A 232 -27.85 9.13 -2.93
N VAL A 233 -27.12 8.80 -1.86
CA VAL A 233 -25.67 9.00 -1.72
C VAL A 233 -24.95 7.66 -1.56
N PRO A 234 -23.79 7.45 -2.22
CA PRO A 234 -22.98 6.24 -2.05
C PRO A 234 -22.37 6.13 -0.64
N ARG A 235 -22.20 4.90 -0.15
CA ARG A 235 -21.70 4.59 1.20
C ARG A 235 -20.30 3.98 1.20
N PHE A 236 -19.29 4.84 1.17
CA PHE A 236 -17.89 4.42 1.23
C PHE A 236 -17.44 3.94 2.63
N ASP A 237 -18.17 4.32 3.69
CA ASP A 237 -17.98 3.92 5.10
C ASP A 237 -18.07 2.42 5.36
N THR A 238 -18.67 1.67 4.43
CA THR A 238 -18.77 0.21 4.53
C THR A 238 -17.61 -0.55 3.89
N VAL A 239 -16.90 0.09 2.95
CA VAL A 239 -15.92 -0.57 2.08
C VAL A 239 -14.50 0.01 2.20
N TRP A 240 -14.29 1.04 3.03
CA TRP A 240 -12.97 1.67 3.22
C TRP A 240 -11.86 0.68 3.61
N TRP A 241 -12.19 -0.39 4.34
CA TRP A 241 -11.22 -1.40 4.76
C TRP A 241 -10.58 -2.13 3.56
N ILE A 242 -11.27 -2.23 2.43
CA ILE A 242 -10.72 -2.82 1.20
C ILE A 242 -9.58 -1.95 0.68
N LEU A 243 -9.79 -0.64 0.65
CA LEU A 243 -8.77 0.31 0.21
C LEU A 243 -7.61 0.39 1.20
N SER A 244 -7.89 0.23 2.50
CA SER A 244 -6.86 0.20 3.54
C SER A 244 -5.81 -0.90 3.31
N ALA A 245 -6.17 -2.03 2.68
CA ALA A 245 -5.24 -3.13 2.37
C ALA A 245 -4.26 -2.81 1.22
N ASN A 246 -4.39 -1.65 0.56
CA ASN A 246 -3.48 -1.22 -0.49
C ASN A 246 -2.11 -0.83 0.11
N PRO A 247 -0.98 -1.35 -0.41
CA PRO A 247 0.35 -1.07 0.15
C PRO A 247 0.71 0.42 0.10
N PHE A 248 0.22 1.18 -0.89
CA PHE A 248 0.45 2.63 -0.96
C PHE A 248 -0.35 3.41 0.08
N VAL A 249 -1.57 2.94 0.38
CA VAL A 249 -2.41 3.52 1.44
C VAL A 249 -1.80 3.24 2.81
N ILE A 250 -1.34 2.01 3.06
CA ILE A 250 -0.67 1.64 4.32
C ILE A 250 0.56 2.52 4.54
N LEU A 251 1.40 2.68 3.51
CA LEU A 251 2.56 3.57 3.56
C LEU A 251 2.16 5.00 3.86
N ALA A 252 1.22 5.56 3.10
CA ALA A 252 0.79 6.95 3.24
C ALA A 252 0.19 7.26 4.60
N ASP A 253 -0.67 6.38 5.10
CA ASP A 253 -1.43 6.61 6.33
C ASP A 253 -0.66 6.25 7.61
N ALA A 254 0.35 5.39 7.50
CA ALA A 254 1.29 5.15 8.59
C ALA A 254 2.27 6.32 8.75
N THR A 255 2.65 6.99 7.65
CA THR A 255 3.53 8.16 7.72
C THR A 255 2.81 9.39 8.28
N PRO A 256 3.42 10.15 9.21
CA PRO A 256 2.84 11.40 9.70
C PRO A 256 2.56 12.37 8.55
N ALA A 257 1.29 12.77 8.40
CA ALA A 257 0.87 13.72 7.37
C ALA A 257 1.26 15.15 7.75
N ARG A 258 1.47 15.99 6.74
CA ARG A 258 1.68 17.44 6.88
C ARG A 258 0.52 18.21 6.27
N PHE A 259 0.07 19.22 7.00
CA PHE A 259 -1.02 20.09 6.60
C PHE A 259 -0.54 21.54 6.57
N ASP A 260 -1.09 22.32 5.63
CA ASP A 260 -0.85 23.75 5.53
C ASP A 260 -1.65 24.53 6.59
N THR A 261 -1.51 25.85 6.63
CA THR A 261 -2.26 26.71 7.57
C THR A 261 -3.78 26.67 7.37
N SER A 262 -4.24 26.15 6.24
CA SER A 262 -5.66 26.00 5.90
C SER A 262 -6.17 24.58 6.20
N GLY A 263 -5.33 23.70 6.74
CA GLY A 263 -5.66 22.32 7.09
C GLY A 263 -5.66 21.35 5.90
N TYR A 264 -5.07 21.73 4.76
CA TYR A 264 -4.99 20.89 3.56
C TYR A 264 -3.65 20.13 3.46
N PRO A 265 -3.63 18.88 2.96
CA PRO A 265 -2.40 18.12 2.81
C PRO A 265 -1.38 18.77 1.87
N GLU A 266 -0.12 18.85 2.30
CA GLU A 266 0.98 19.39 1.49
C GLU A 266 1.67 18.35 0.59
N ASP A 267 1.43 17.05 0.83
CA ASP A 267 2.11 15.95 0.14
C ASP A 267 1.15 14.82 -0.28
N LEU A 268 1.67 13.84 -1.04
CA LEU A 268 0.86 12.72 -1.50
C LEU A 268 0.47 11.79 -0.34
N PHE A 269 1.25 11.72 0.74
CA PHE A 269 0.92 10.89 1.89
C PHE A 269 -0.34 11.40 2.60
N GLY A 270 -0.40 12.70 2.89
CA GLY A 270 -1.56 13.32 3.49
C GLY A 270 -2.79 13.23 2.59
N ASN A 271 -2.63 13.37 1.27
CA ASN A 271 -3.74 13.18 0.31
C ASN A 271 -4.32 11.76 0.34
N PHE A 272 -3.46 10.73 0.31
CA PHE A 272 -3.91 9.34 0.37
C PHE A 272 -4.52 9.00 1.73
N SER A 273 -3.93 9.49 2.82
CA SER A 273 -4.45 9.32 4.18
C SER A 273 -5.83 9.95 4.32
N TYR A 274 -5.97 11.19 3.86
CA TYR A 274 -7.23 11.92 3.85
C TYR A 274 -8.31 11.19 3.03
N LEU A 275 -7.95 10.66 1.86
CA LEU A 275 -8.90 9.92 1.01
C LEU A 275 -9.50 8.71 1.75
N VAL A 276 -8.68 7.91 2.44
CA VAL A 276 -9.19 6.73 3.14
C VAL A 276 -9.87 7.08 4.46
N ARG A 277 -9.39 8.13 5.15
CA ARG A 277 -9.99 8.61 6.41
C ARG A 277 -11.34 9.29 6.20
N SER A 278 -11.47 10.11 5.17
CA SER A 278 -12.76 10.70 4.79
C SER A 278 -13.79 9.64 4.42
N ALA A 279 -13.35 8.54 3.79
CA ALA A 279 -14.21 7.41 3.49
C ALA A 279 -14.74 6.66 4.72
N GLN A 280 -14.20 6.88 5.93
CA GLN A 280 -14.74 6.28 7.17
C GLN A 280 -15.97 7.03 7.69
N ILE A 281 -16.18 8.27 7.25
CA ILE A 281 -17.27 9.11 7.74
C ILE A 281 -18.54 8.70 6.99
N PRO A 282 -19.58 8.20 7.69
CA PRO A 282 -20.85 7.88 7.05
C PRO A 282 -21.52 9.18 6.56
N PRO A 283 -22.29 9.12 5.46
CA PRO A 283 -23.11 10.25 5.05
C PRO A 283 -24.07 10.62 6.18
N GLN A 284 -24.28 11.92 6.39
CA GLN A 284 -25.25 12.41 7.38
C GLN A 284 -26.68 12.18 6.89
N ASP A 285 -27.56 11.68 7.76
CA ASP A 285 -28.96 11.40 7.42
C ASP A 285 -29.72 12.67 6.97
N THR A 286 -29.34 13.81 7.56
CA THR A 286 -29.95 15.11 7.25
C THR A 286 -28.88 16.18 7.12
N VAL A 287 -28.80 16.81 5.95
CA VAL A 287 -27.88 17.93 5.69
C VAL A 287 -28.71 19.21 5.63
N THR A 288 -28.50 20.11 6.58
CA THR A 288 -29.23 21.38 6.64
C THR A 288 -28.38 22.54 6.12
N TRP A 289 -28.86 23.22 5.09
CA TRP A 289 -28.27 24.46 4.59
C TRP A 289 -29.19 25.64 4.91
N ASP A 290 -28.63 26.65 5.57
CA ASP A 290 -29.39 27.75 6.12
C ASP A 290 -28.72 29.07 5.77
N ASP A 291 -29.18 29.71 4.70
CA ASP A 291 -28.65 31.02 4.30
C ASP A 291 -28.94 32.09 5.34
N CYS A 292 -30.00 31.92 6.12
CA CYS A 292 -30.42 32.83 7.19
C CYS A 292 -29.67 32.65 8.51
N ALA A 293 -28.83 31.62 8.64
CA ALA A 293 -28.00 31.45 9.83
C ALA A 293 -26.97 32.58 9.89
N ARG A 294 -26.84 33.21 11.06
CA ARG A 294 -25.81 34.24 11.30
C ARG A 294 -24.37 33.71 11.21
N MET A 295 -24.18 32.40 11.23
CA MET A 295 -22.89 31.75 11.09
C MET A 295 -23.01 30.61 10.07
N PRO A 296 -22.08 30.52 9.11
CA PRO A 296 -21.98 29.34 8.27
C PRO A 296 -21.74 28.11 9.15
N GLN A 297 -22.35 26.98 8.79
CA GLN A 297 -22.07 25.72 9.46
C GLN A 297 -20.58 25.36 9.26
N PRO A 298 -19.81 25.12 10.34
CA PRO A 298 -18.40 24.79 10.21
C PRO A 298 -18.25 23.44 9.52
N THR A 299 -17.66 23.43 8.32
CA THR A 299 -17.23 22.20 7.65
C THR A 299 -15.85 21.81 8.16
N PRO A 300 -15.64 20.56 8.59
CA PRO A 300 -14.36 20.17 9.13
C PRO A 300 -13.27 20.23 8.06
N THR A 301 -12.09 20.70 8.44
CA THR A 301 -10.92 20.71 7.55
C THR A 301 -10.39 19.28 7.32
N PRO A 302 -9.61 19.03 6.26
CA PRO A 302 -8.98 17.72 6.07
C PRO A 302 -8.12 17.28 7.27
N GLU A 303 -7.42 18.21 7.91
CA GLU A 303 -6.68 17.96 9.15
C GLU A 303 -7.59 17.54 10.31
N GLU A 304 -8.73 18.20 10.49
CA GLU A 304 -9.72 17.81 11.51
C GLU A 304 -10.28 16.40 11.25
N ILE A 305 -10.61 16.09 10.00
CA ILE A 305 -11.05 14.75 9.59
C ILE A 305 -9.96 13.72 9.89
N TYR A 306 -8.70 14.03 9.53
CA TYR A 306 -7.55 13.16 9.82
C TYR A 306 -7.43 12.88 11.32
N ASN A 307 -7.59 13.89 12.17
CA ASN A 307 -7.44 13.76 13.62
C ASN A 307 -8.63 13.08 14.31
N GLN A 308 -9.84 13.18 13.75
CA GLN A 308 -11.06 12.59 14.32
C GLN A 308 -11.26 11.10 13.93
N THR A 309 -10.68 10.67 12.81
CA THR A 309 -10.87 9.33 12.25
C THR A 309 -9.78 8.36 12.68
N THR A 310 -10.02 7.07 12.46
CA THR A 310 -9.06 6.03 12.84
C THR A 310 -7.95 5.88 11.78
N PRO A 311 -6.69 5.65 12.17
CA PRO A 311 -5.65 5.31 11.23
C PRO A 311 -6.01 4.02 10.48
N SER A 312 -6.15 4.06 9.16
CA SER A 312 -6.49 2.91 8.33
C SER A 312 -5.34 1.90 8.15
N TRP A 313 -4.07 2.34 8.29
CA TRP A 313 -2.89 1.51 8.00
C TRP A 313 -2.84 0.23 8.83
N PHE A 314 -3.31 0.23 10.09
CA PHE A 314 -3.26 -0.96 10.95
C PHE A 314 -4.23 -2.04 10.47
N VAL A 315 -5.39 -1.64 9.94
CA VAL A 315 -6.38 -2.56 9.37
C VAL A 315 -5.81 -3.17 8.09
N GLY A 316 -5.27 -2.32 7.22
CA GLY A 316 -4.64 -2.75 5.98
C GLY A 316 -3.51 -3.75 6.21
N LEU A 317 -2.59 -3.42 7.11
CA LEU A 317 -1.44 -4.24 7.45
C LEU A 317 -1.88 -5.56 8.10
N ALA A 318 -2.91 -5.55 8.95
CA ALA A 318 -3.47 -6.78 9.52
C ALA A 318 -4.03 -7.72 8.44
N VAL A 319 -4.80 -7.18 7.48
CA VAL A 319 -5.33 -7.97 6.35
C VAL A 319 -4.20 -8.57 5.52
N GLN A 320 -3.18 -7.79 5.20
CA GLN A 320 -2.02 -8.27 4.44
C GLN A 320 -1.20 -9.31 5.21
N LEU A 321 -0.98 -9.13 6.52
CA LEU A 321 -0.28 -10.12 7.35
C LEU A 321 -1.03 -11.44 7.43
N VAL A 322 -2.36 -11.40 7.57
CA VAL A 322 -3.20 -12.60 7.58
C VAL A 322 -3.10 -13.30 6.22
N LEU A 323 -3.20 -12.56 5.11
CA LEU A 323 -3.05 -13.12 3.76
C LEU A 323 -1.67 -13.76 3.56
N ALA A 324 -0.59 -13.02 3.86
CA ALA A 324 0.78 -13.49 3.70
C ALA A 324 1.08 -14.71 4.59
N GLY A 325 0.65 -14.67 5.86
CA GLY A 325 0.79 -15.78 6.80
C GLY A 325 0.01 -17.02 6.36
N ALA A 326 -1.23 -16.85 5.88
CA ALA A 326 -2.04 -17.96 5.37
C ALA A 326 -1.41 -18.61 4.13
N LEU A 327 -0.90 -17.80 3.19
CA LEU A 327 -0.21 -18.31 1.99
C LEU A 327 1.10 -19.03 2.32
N LEU A 328 1.92 -18.48 3.23
CA LEU A 328 3.14 -19.14 3.70
C LEU A 328 2.83 -20.45 4.40
N TRP A 329 1.83 -20.46 5.28
CA TRP A 329 1.41 -21.67 5.99
C TRP A 329 0.89 -22.74 5.01
N TRP A 330 0.04 -22.35 4.06
CA TRP A 330 -0.51 -23.27 3.06
C TRP A 330 0.56 -23.82 2.11
N GLY A 331 1.48 -22.97 1.62
CA GLY A 331 2.64 -23.40 0.83
C GLY A 331 3.57 -24.33 1.61
N GLY A 332 3.77 -24.04 2.90
CA GLY A 332 4.52 -24.89 3.83
C GLY A 332 3.83 -26.22 4.13
N ALA A 333 2.50 -26.28 4.15
CA ALA A 333 1.75 -27.52 4.29
C ALA A 333 1.84 -28.38 3.02
N ARG A 334 1.73 -27.76 1.83
CA ARG A 334 1.80 -28.48 0.55
C ARG A 334 3.18 -29.05 0.23
N THR A 335 4.24 -28.44 0.77
CA THR A 335 5.62 -28.92 0.63
C THR A 335 5.94 -30.12 1.54
N ARG A 336 5.06 -30.45 2.50
CA ARG A 336 5.12 -31.68 3.31
C ARG A 336 4.53 -32.86 2.54
N THR A 337 5.04 -33.19 1.36
CA THR A 337 4.68 -34.47 0.72
C THR A 337 5.49 -35.60 1.36
N PRO A 338 4.84 -36.64 1.90
CA PRO A 338 5.54 -37.85 2.31
C PRO A 338 6.18 -38.50 1.07
N SER A 339 7.40 -39.01 1.23
CA SER A 339 8.22 -39.65 0.17
C SER A 339 7.55 -40.81 -0.58
N ARG A 340 6.34 -41.23 -0.19
CA ARG A 340 5.60 -42.36 -0.76
C ARG A 340 4.65 -42.01 -1.90
N THR A 341 4.25 -40.75 -2.07
CA THR A 341 3.29 -40.36 -3.12
C THR A 341 3.80 -39.14 -3.86
N LEU A 342 4.49 -39.36 -4.97
CA LEU A 342 4.85 -38.28 -5.88
C LEU A 342 3.65 -37.94 -6.78
N PRO A 343 3.35 -36.65 -6.97
CA PRO A 343 2.38 -36.21 -7.97
C PRO A 343 2.78 -36.72 -9.37
N PRO A 344 1.82 -36.99 -10.26
CA PRO A 344 2.11 -37.38 -11.64
C PRO A 344 2.98 -36.30 -12.32
N GLY A 345 4.11 -36.71 -12.89
CA GLY A 345 5.04 -35.82 -13.61
C GLY A 345 6.33 -35.46 -12.87
N THR A 346 6.53 -35.92 -11.63
CA THR A 346 7.79 -35.73 -10.90
C THR A 346 8.79 -36.83 -11.29
N ARG A 347 9.85 -36.50 -12.06
CA ARG A 347 10.97 -37.42 -12.30
C ARG A 347 11.97 -37.28 -11.16
N ILE A 348 12.22 -38.37 -10.43
CA ILE A 348 13.42 -38.49 -9.59
C ILE A 348 14.55 -38.98 -10.51
N ALA A 349 15.70 -38.32 -10.48
CA ALA A 349 16.96 -38.85 -10.99
C ALA A 349 17.68 -39.60 -9.89
#